data_AF-A0A9E1ZV83-F1
#
_entry.id   AF-A0A9E1ZV83-F1
#
_cell.length_a   1.000
_cell.length_b   1.000
_cell.length_c   1.000
_cell.angle_alpha   90.00
_cell.angle_beta   90.00
_cell.angle_gamma   90.00
#
_symmetry.space_group_name_H-M   'P 1'
#
loop_
_entity.id
_entity.type
_entity.pdbx_description
1 polymer ?
#
loop_
_entity_poly.entity_id
_entity_poly.type
_entity_poly.pdbx_seq_one_letter_code
_entity_poly.pdbx_strand_id
1 'polypeptide(L)' 'MKILGISSFYHDSAAALVVDGQVVAAVQEERFTRKKHDA' A
#
# COMPACT_ATOMS: atom_id res chain seq x y z
N MET A 1 11.91 13.34 -6.63
CA MET A 1 12.21 12.25 -5.66
C MET A 1 11.07 11.24 -5.67
N LYS A 2 11.37 9.93 -5.62
CA LYS A 2 10.36 8.85 -5.61
C LYS A 2 10.47 8.05 -4.32
N ILE A 3 9.36 7.82 -3.63
CA ILE A 3 9.30 7.12 -2.34
C ILE A 3 8.24 6.02 -2.44
N LEU A 4 8.61 4.80 -2.06
CA LEU A 4 7.68 3.70 -1.88
C LEU A 4 7.48 3.46 -0.38
N GLY A 5 6.29 3.77 0.13
CA GLY A 5 5.88 3.45 1.49
C GLY A 5 5.27 2.06 1.54
N ILE A 6 5.65 1.27 2.54
CA ILE A 6 5.14 -0.08 2.78
C ILE A 6 4.61 -0.15 4.20
N SER A 7 3.40 -0.67 4.36
CA SER A 7 2.81 -1.05 5.65
C SER A 7 2.70 -2.56 5.71
N SER A 8 3.26 -3.18 6.75
CA SER A 8 3.24 -4.63 6.97
C SER A 8 3.42 -4.95 8.47
N PHE A 9 3.05 -6.16 8.88
CA PHE A 9 3.23 -6.76 10.23
C PHE A 9 2.34 -6.25 11.39
N TYR A 10 1.40 -5.33 11.18
CA TYR A 10 0.51 -4.84 12.25
C TYR A 10 -0.96 -4.62 11.82
N HIS A 11 -1.17 -4.27 10.57
CA HIS A 11 -2.46 -4.04 9.94
C HIS A 11 -2.44 -4.65 8.54
N ASP A 12 -3.58 -4.64 7.86
CA ASP A 12 -3.70 -5.02 6.45
C ASP A 12 -2.52 -4.44 5.65
N SER A 13 -1.78 -5.33 4.98
CA SER A 13 -0.65 -4.94 4.16
C SER A 13 -1.08 -3.91 3.10
N ALA A 14 -0.27 -2.86 2.94
CA ALA A 14 -0.55 -1.79 1.99
C ALA A 14 0.73 -1.16 1.44
N ALA A 15 0.61 -0.49 0.30
CA ALA A 15 1.69 0.27 -0.30
C ALA A 15 1.21 1.61 -0.88
N ALA A 16 2.06 2.62 -0.83
CA ALA A 16 1.83 3.92 -1.45
C ALA A 16 3.08 4.41 -2.20
N LEU A 17 2.87 4.92 -3.42
CA LEU A 17 3.92 5.55 -4.23
C LEU A 17 3.74 7.07 -4.18
N VAL A 18 4.78 7.77 -3.77
CA VAL A 18 4.85 9.23 -3.74
C VAL A 18 5.93 9.70 -4.71
N VAL A 19 5.56 10.63 -5.59
CA VAL A 19 6.46 11.25 -6.57
C VAL A 19 6.39 12.75 -6.38
N ASP A 20 7.53 13.37 -6.10
CA ASP A 20 7.65 14.83 -5.93
C ASP A 20 6.64 15.42 -4.91
N GLY A 21 6.43 14.68 -3.82
CA GLY A 21 5.52 15.06 -2.74
C GLY A 21 4.05 14.75 -3.00
N GLN A 22 3.69 14.21 -4.17
CA GLN A 22 2.32 13.85 -4.54
C GLN A 22 2.10 12.34 -4.46
N VAL A 23 0.95 11.92 -3.91
CA VAL A 23 0.54 10.51 -3.93
C VAL A 23 0.04 10.18 -5.33
N VAL A 24 0.72 9.26 -6.01
CA VAL A 24 0.35 8.83 -7.37
C VAL A 24 -0.36 7.47 -7.40
N ALA A 25 -0.12 6.64 -6.38
CA ALA A 25 -0.81 5.37 -6.20
C ALA A 25 -0.85 4.99 -4.72
N ALA A 26 -1.94 4.36 -4.30
CA ALA A 26 -2.09 3.74 -3.00
C ALA A 26 -3.00 2.51 -3.12
N VAL A 27 -2.64 1.41 -2.45
CA VAL A 27 -3.37 0.15 -2.56
C VAL A 27 -3.24 -0.70 -1.29
N GLN A 28 -4.28 -1.47 -1.00
CA GLN A 28 -4.25 -2.53 0.02
C GLN A 28 -4.09 -3.91 -0.65
N GLU A 29 -3.37 -4.82 0.00
CA GLU A 29 -3.11 -6.18 -0.50
C GLU A 29 -4.40 -6.95 -0.84
N GLU A 30 -5.45 -6.78 -0.03
CA GLU A 30 -6.76 -7.43 -0.24
C GLU A 30 -7.36 -7.17 -1.63
N ARG A 31 -7.01 -6.06 -2.29
CA ARG A 31 -7.47 -5.74 -3.65
C ARG A 31 -6.82 -6.61 -4.71
N PHE A 32 -5.62 -7.13 -4.44
CA PHE A 32 -4.94 -8.08 -5.31
C PHE A 32 -5.36 -9.52 -5.00
N THR A 33 -5.36 -9.90 -3.71
CA THR A 33 -5.69 -11.27 -3.29
C THR A 33 -7.18 -11.57 -3.42
N ARG A 34 -8.03 -10.53 -3.43
CA ARG A 34 -9.49 -10.61 -3.34
C ARG A 34 -9.98 -11.35 -2.10
N LYS A 35 -9.13 -11.43 -1.07
CA LYS A 35 -9.46 -11.94 0.26
C LYS A 35 -9.60 -10.74 1.19
N LYS A 36 -10.81 -10.54 1.69
CA LYS A 36 -11.10 -9.47 2.65
C LYS A 36 -10.45 -9.80 4.00
N HIS A 37 -9.77 -8.83 4.60
CA HIS A 37 -9.18 -8.93 5.94
C HIS A 37 -8.17 -10.09 6.10
N ASP A 38 -7.34 -10.31 5.08
CA ASP A 38 -6.25 -11.29 5.18
C ASP A 38 -5.25 -10.79 6.23
N ALA A 39 -4.91 -11.65 7.20
CA ALA A 39 -4.14 -11.32 8.41
C ALA A 39 -2.64 -11.54 8.23
#